data_AF-A0A1A9W5W0-F1
#
_entry.id   AF-A0A1A9W5W0-F1
#
_cell.length_a   1.000
_cell.length_b   1.000
_cell.length_c   1.000
_cell.angle_alpha   90.00
_cell.angle_beta   90.00
_cell.angle_gamma   90.00
#
_symmetry.space_group_name_H-M   'P 1'
#
loop_
_entity.id
_entity.type
_entity.pdbx_description
1 polymer ?
#
loop_
_entity_poly.entity_id
_entity_poly.type
_entity_poly.pdbx_seq_one_letter_code
_entity_poly.pdbx_strand_id
1 'polypeptide(L)'
;MYRFVTLFLFTLLGFLIKVTTVTGLTSSDNLNPLIFKCSDCFLTEPVYQHKFDFSVLRSDFAHLTVSDTGDIFEFNICGNLSRTCHNRGDTAACLKRSNQEEYVLGTQHELNYYNGKMYFSFTNGEKCASGKLNETYQLHVFLGCDYTLDAQQSKVTSYSEDACSFYITFETPSACLPEPETISGRNCTIRDSKTGLTYDLGSLSDINYRTTDRQGNAFIINICKPVLYGENAMCPLGSSVCFVDLNSTDYRKKFFDYGLAHAQPVIDNGQLIMRHISLTPCNNTGTNYSSTIYFYCDKDVKNVHPELIGYHGCLYEFSFATPLACNDLAPCTAVTHGNEILDLSSLKDKTFTLQQDKQNYKFGVCLNPGEPCMESDGKSFINFMQHCYLKVILNISLLHDIYIFIMYYKRNGDNFLLLPLLPECMTGNSNVMKHD
;
A
#
# COMPACT_ATOMS: atom_id res chain seq x y z
N MET A 1 -24.66 70.51 31.64
CA MET A 1 -24.49 71.79 32.36
C MET A 1 -23.04 71.87 32.81
N TYR A 2 -22.32 72.91 32.34
CA TYR A 2 -20.97 73.35 32.77
C TYR A 2 -19.77 72.41 32.50
N ARG A 3 -18.57 72.86 32.11
CA ARG A 3 -18.02 74.06 31.44
C ARG A 3 -16.48 73.80 31.40
N PHE A 4 -15.82 74.17 30.29
CA PHE A 4 -14.47 74.77 30.14
C PHE A 4 -13.23 74.05 30.76
N VAL A 5 -12.24 73.57 29.98
CA VAL A 5 -11.18 74.30 29.22
C VAL A 5 -10.07 74.92 30.11
N THR A 6 -8.86 74.35 30.00
CA THR A 6 -7.51 74.99 30.09
C THR A 6 -6.48 73.92 29.70
N LEU A 7 -5.98 73.81 28.46
CA LEU A 7 -4.93 74.56 27.73
C LEU A 7 -3.49 74.48 28.30
N PHE A 8 -2.58 74.05 27.40
CA PHE A 8 -1.14 74.36 27.27
C PHE A 8 -0.12 73.59 28.13
N LEU A 9 1.03 73.10 27.64
CA LEU A 9 1.72 73.07 26.33
C LEU A 9 2.95 72.13 26.54
N PHE A 10 3.43 71.40 25.52
CA PHE A 10 4.85 71.26 25.14
C PHE A 10 5.15 69.98 24.33
N THR A 11 5.61 70.23 23.11
CA THR A 11 6.55 69.49 22.25
C THR A 11 6.12 68.21 21.53
N LEU A 12 5.92 68.39 20.22
CA LEU A 12 6.17 67.44 19.14
C LEU A 12 7.58 66.82 19.24
N LEU A 13 7.65 65.49 19.16
CA LEU A 13 8.65 64.79 18.36
C LEU A 13 7.95 63.62 17.67
N GLY A 14 7.87 63.69 16.35
CA GLY A 14 7.29 62.64 15.53
C GLY A 14 8.20 61.42 15.47
N PHE A 15 7.61 60.23 15.65
CA PHE A 15 8.17 58.98 15.18
C PHE A 15 7.19 58.36 14.20
N LEU A 16 7.53 58.47 12.92
CA LEU A 16 6.98 57.65 11.84
C LEU A 16 7.28 56.19 12.15
N ILE A 17 6.24 55.40 12.42
CA ILE A 17 6.34 53.94 12.37
C ILE A 17 6.50 53.57 10.89
N LYS A 18 7.73 53.26 10.48
CA LYS A 18 8.02 52.59 9.21
C LYS A 18 7.33 51.22 9.24
N VAL A 19 6.18 51.11 8.60
CA VAL A 19 5.67 49.84 8.11
C VAL A 19 6.58 49.46 6.93
N THR A 20 7.62 48.69 7.20
CA THR A 20 8.39 48.03 6.14
C THR A 20 7.52 46.95 5.53
N THR A 21 6.84 47.30 4.45
CA THR A 21 6.41 46.37 3.42
C THR A 21 7.64 45.58 2.96
N VAL A 22 7.70 44.30 3.28
CA VAL A 22 8.67 43.38 2.66
C VAL A 22 8.18 43.13 1.24
N THR A 23 8.49 44.06 0.34
CA THR A 23 8.54 43.80 -1.09
C THR A 23 9.88 43.15 -1.38
N GLY A 24 9.91 41.82 -1.30
CA GLY A 24 11.00 41.00 -1.80
C GLY A 24 10.50 40.20 -3.00
N LEU A 25 10.53 40.79 -4.19
CA LEU A 25 10.46 40.08 -5.46
C LEU A 25 11.76 40.38 -6.20
N THR A 26 12.70 39.43 -6.19
CA THR A 26 13.60 39.12 -7.32
C THR A 26 14.30 37.78 -7.08
N SER A 27 13.68 36.68 -7.54
CA SER A 27 14.33 35.74 -8.45
C SER A 27 13.23 34.90 -9.11
N SER A 28 13.26 34.89 -10.44
CA SER A 28 12.52 33.92 -11.25
C SER A 28 13.13 32.55 -11.00
N ASP A 29 12.72 31.86 -9.95
CA ASP A 29 12.83 30.42 -9.90
C ASP A 29 11.48 29.84 -10.27
N ASN A 30 11.49 29.12 -11.39
CA ASN A 30 10.41 28.28 -11.86
C ASN A 30 10.31 27.08 -10.90
N LEU A 31 9.97 27.33 -9.63
CA LEU A 31 9.94 26.30 -8.60
C LEU A 31 8.73 25.43 -8.88
N ASN A 32 8.97 24.23 -9.41
CA ASN A 32 7.93 23.26 -9.68
C ASN A 32 7.20 22.94 -8.35
N PRO A 33 5.91 23.28 -8.20
CA PRO A 33 5.18 23.07 -6.95
C PRO A 33 4.99 21.59 -6.61
N LEU A 34 5.31 20.70 -7.54
CA LEU A 34 5.33 19.25 -7.33
C LEU A 34 6.67 18.74 -6.78
N ILE A 35 7.63 19.61 -6.46
CA ILE A 35 8.93 19.24 -5.91
C ILE A 35 9.23 20.11 -4.69
N PHE A 36 9.17 19.51 -3.51
CA PHE A 36 9.47 20.21 -2.26
C PHE A 36 9.88 19.24 -1.15
N LYS A 37 10.32 19.81 -0.02
CA LYS A 37 10.81 19.10 1.15
C LYS A 37 10.12 19.65 2.40
N CYS A 38 9.89 18.79 3.37
CA CYS A 38 9.27 19.12 4.65
C CYS A 38 10.23 18.71 5.79
N SER A 39 10.47 19.63 6.72
CA SER A 39 11.22 19.34 7.96
C SER A 39 10.39 18.57 8.99
N ASP A 40 9.08 18.60 8.82
CA ASP A 40 8.12 17.99 9.73
C ASP A 40 7.60 16.67 9.16
N CYS A 41 6.92 15.90 10.00
CA CYS A 41 6.32 14.61 9.65
C CYS A 41 4.98 14.68 8.91
N PHE A 42 4.70 15.85 8.34
CA PHE A 42 3.46 16.13 7.66
C PHE A 42 3.76 16.68 6.28
N LEU A 43 2.91 16.31 5.32
CA LEU A 43 3.04 16.74 3.94
C LEU A 43 1.65 17.12 3.43
N THR A 44 1.52 18.31 2.86
CA THR A 44 0.28 18.71 2.18
C THR A 44 0.51 18.64 0.69
N GLU A 45 -0.24 17.80 -0.01
CA GLU A 45 -0.07 17.66 -1.46
C GLU A 45 -0.66 18.86 -2.21
N PRO A 46 -0.03 19.29 -3.32
CA PRO A 46 -0.27 20.61 -3.91
C PRO A 46 -1.54 20.69 -4.79
N VAL A 47 -2.16 19.58 -5.16
CA VAL A 47 -3.30 19.53 -6.11
C VAL A 47 -4.63 19.73 -5.37
N TYR A 48 -4.94 18.87 -4.40
CA TYR A 48 -6.21 18.86 -3.66
C TYR A 48 -6.06 19.30 -2.19
N GLN A 49 -4.84 19.68 -1.77
CA GLN A 49 -4.52 20.16 -0.42
C GLN A 49 -4.77 19.12 0.68
N HIS A 50 -4.70 17.82 0.35
CA HIS A 50 -4.76 16.77 1.36
C HIS A 50 -3.48 16.75 2.20
N LYS A 51 -3.63 16.64 3.52
CA LYS A 51 -2.51 16.57 4.47
C LYS A 51 -2.28 15.13 4.91
N PHE A 52 -1.15 14.55 4.50
CA PHE A 52 -0.61 13.30 5.01
C PHE A 52 0.07 13.51 6.36
N ASP A 53 -0.18 12.59 7.28
CA ASP A 53 0.44 12.53 8.61
C ASP A 53 1.23 11.22 8.74
N PHE A 54 2.55 11.32 8.72
CA PHE A 54 3.46 10.19 8.86
C PHE A 54 4.00 10.03 10.28
N SER A 55 3.58 10.87 11.24
CA SER A 55 3.97 10.71 12.64
C SER A 55 3.45 9.40 13.24
N VAL A 56 2.33 8.88 12.69
CA VAL A 56 1.75 7.58 13.04
C VAL A 56 2.63 6.39 12.66
N LEU A 57 3.61 6.59 11.76
CA LEU A 57 4.56 5.55 11.36
C LEU A 57 5.77 5.50 12.29
N ARG A 58 5.86 6.37 13.30
CA ARG A 58 6.90 6.26 14.31
C ARG A 58 6.70 4.98 15.13
N SER A 59 7.74 4.17 15.24
CA SER A 59 7.74 2.91 15.99
C SER A 59 8.72 2.97 17.17
N ASP A 60 8.32 2.47 18.34
CA ASP A 60 9.22 2.32 19.49
C ASP A 60 10.28 1.22 19.25
N PHE A 61 9.98 0.27 18.36
CA PHE A 61 10.85 -0.85 17.99
C PHE A 61 11.57 -0.65 16.65
N ALA A 62 11.43 0.53 16.04
CA ALA A 62 11.82 0.81 14.65
C ALA A 62 11.09 -0.08 13.62
N HIS A 63 11.37 0.16 12.35
CA HIS A 63 11.01 -0.69 11.22
C HIS A 63 12.21 -1.53 10.82
N LEU A 64 11.96 -2.78 10.45
CA LEU A 64 12.98 -3.73 10.01
C LEU A 64 12.65 -4.24 8.61
N THR A 65 13.61 -4.14 7.70
CA THR A 65 13.51 -4.70 6.35
C THR A 65 14.77 -5.50 6.04
N VAL A 66 14.60 -6.71 5.53
CA VAL A 66 15.72 -7.60 5.18
C VAL A 66 15.90 -7.62 3.67
N SER A 67 17.14 -7.49 3.19
CA SER A 67 17.48 -7.59 1.77
C SER A 67 17.64 -9.04 1.31
N ASP A 68 17.70 -9.24 -0.01
CA ASP A 68 17.95 -10.55 -0.62
C ASP A 68 19.30 -11.16 -0.21
N THR A 69 20.27 -10.32 0.23
CA THR A 69 21.59 -10.76 0.71
C THR A 69 21.61 -11.04 2.22
N GLY A 70 20.48 -10.88 2.91
CA GLY A 70 20.36 -11.06 4.36
C GLY A 70 20.87 -9.87 5.18
N ASP A 71 21.15 -8.72 4.56
CA ASP A 71 21.42 -7.50 5.30
C ASP A 71 20.12 -6.96 5.91
N ILE A 72 20.21 -6.41 7.11
CA ILE A 72 19.06 -5.91 7.87
C ILE A 72 19.14 -4.38 7.92
N PHE A 73 18.08 -3.73 7.45
CA PHE A 73 17.89 -2.30 7.54
C PHE A 73 16.94 -1.99 8.69
N GLU A 74 17.42 -1.23 9.67
CA GLU A 74 16.64 -0.76 10.81
C GLU A 74 16.50 0.75 10.75
N PHE A 75 15.27 1.26 10.68
CA PHE A 75 15.03 2.70 10.57
C PHE A 75 13.76 3.11 11.27
N ASN A 76 13.69 4.35 11.74
CA ASN A 76 12.46 4.91 12.29
C ASN A 76 11.97 6.05 11.40
N ILE A 77 10.70 6.03 11.04
CA ILE A 77 10.07 7.16 10.36
C ILE A 77 9.74 8.18 11.43
N CYS A 78 10.06 9.46 11.21
CA CYS A 78 9.68 10.53 12.13
C CYS A 78 10.28 10.43 13.54
N GLY A 79 11.46 9.83 13.65
CA GLY A 79 12.15 9.66 14.92
C GLY A 79 13.52 9.02 14.78
N ASN A 80 14.14 8.81 15.93
CA ASN A 80 15.39 8.08 16.04
C ASN A 80 15.13 6.63 16.47
N LEU A 81 16.14 5.78 16.31
CA LEU A 81 16.16 4.44 16.87
C LEU A 81 16.24 4.51 18.40
N SER A 82 15.64 3.53 19.08
CA SER A 82 15.67 3.41 20.54
C SER A 82 17.02 2.88 21.06
N ARG A 83 17.83 2.26 20.19
CA ARG A 83 19.14 1.69 20.50
C ARG A 83 20.26 2.44 19.78
N THR A 84 21.50 2.19 20.20
CA THR A 84 22.68 2.64 19.47
C THR A 84 22.93 1.77 18.23
N CYS A 85 23.36 2.40 17.14
CA CYS A 85 23.90 1.75 15.95
C CYS A 85 25.38 2.14 15.83
N HIS A 86 26.29 1.17 15.75
CA HIS A 86 27.74 1.43 15.71
C HIS A 86 28.19 2.46 16.79
N ASN A 87 27.79 2.23 18.05
CA ASN A 87 28.06 3.10 19.20
C ASN A 87 27.49 4.54 19.12
N ARG A 88 26.61 4.82 18.16
CA ARG A 88 25.96 6.12 17.96
C ARG A 88 24.48 6.08 18.31
N GLY A 89 24.05 6.94 19.24
CA GLY A 89 22.69 6.96 19.81
C GLY A 89 21.71 7.94 19.18
N ASP A 90 22.17 8.89 18.35
CA ASP A 90 21.35 9.83 17.59
C ASP A 90 20.98 9.31 16.18
N THR A 91 21.00 7.99 16.00
CA THR A 91 20.79 7.33 14.71
C THR A 91 19.30 7.20 14.40
N ALA A 92 18.91 7.52 13.17
CA ALA A 92 17.55 7.33 12.66
C ALA A 92 17.44 6.12 11.71
N ALA A 93 18.54 5.75 11.05
CA ALA A 93 18.64 4.55 10.22
C ALA A 93 20.01 3.86 10.34
N CYS A 94 19.99 2.54 10.43
CA CYS A 94 21.13 1.66 10.64
C CYS A 94 21.10 0.48 9.65
N LEU A 95 22.26 0.09 9.15
CA LEU A 95 22.46 -1.11 8.35
C LEU A 95 23.24 -2.11 9.17
N LYS A 96 22.73 -3.33 9.29
CA LYS A 96 23.45 -4.46 9.85
C LYS A 96 23.72 -5.46 8.73
N ARG A 97 24.99 -5.63 8.37
CA ARG A 97 25.42 -6.58 7.35
C ARG A 97 25.30 -8.02 7.85
N SER A 98 25.25 -8.98 6.93
CA SER A 98 25.24 -10.42 7.26
C SER A 98 26.38 -10.86 8.19
N ASN A 99 27.57 -10.24 8.06
CA ASN A 99 28.73 -10.45 8.93
C ASN A 99 28.61 -9.81 10.33
N GLN A 100 27.44 -9.28 10.69
CA GLN A 100 27.12 -8.59 11.94
C GLN A 100 27.72 -7.19 12.12
N GLU A 101 28.45 -6.65 11.14
CA GLU A 101 28.94 -5.28 11.18
C GLU A 101 27.79 -4.29 10.99
N GLU A 102 27.83 -3.19 11.75
CA GLU A 102 26.81 -2.13 11.71
C GLU A 102 27.35 -0.84 11.11
N TYR A 103 26.51 -0.17 10.32
CA TYR A 103 26.81 1.10 9.66
C TYR A 103 25.68 2.09 9.88
N VAL A 104 26.01 3.31 10.30
CA VAL A 104 25.03 4.40 10.41
C VAL A 104 24.64 4.88 9.02
N LEU A 105 23.38 4.69 8.63
CA LEU A 105 22.83 5.16 7.35
C LEU A 105 22.35 6.61 7.42
N GLY A 106 21.91 7.06 8.60
CA GLY A 106 21.54 8.45 8.77
C GLY A 106 21.18 8.83 10.20
N THR A 107 21.45 10.08 10.53
CA THR A 107 21.09 10.72 11.81
C THR A 107 20.11 11.86 11.64
N GLN A 108 19.87 12.25 10.39
CA GLN A 108 18.85 13.20 9.99
C GLN A 108 17.89 12.50 9.04
N HIS A 109 16.61 12.87 9.10
CA HIS A 109 15.60 12.42 8.15
C HIS A 109 14.82 13.62 7.63
N GLU A 110 14.54 13.63 6.33
CA GLU A 110 13.78 14.68 5.67
C GLU A 110 12.68 14.06 4.80
N LEU A 111 11.46 14.58 4.90
CA LEU A 111 10.34 14.13 4.06
C LEU A 111 10.38 14.89 2.73
N ASN A 112 10.42 14.14 1.63
CA ASN A 112 10.54 14.67 0.28
C ASN A 112 9.27 14.36 -0.52
N TYR A 113 8.87 15.31 -1.36
CA TYR A 113 7.79 15.17 -2.33
C TYR A 113 8.31 15.40 -3.75
N TYR A 114 8.00 14.48 -4.67
CA TYR A 114 8.35 14.58 -6.07
C TYR A 114 7.24 14.01 -6.96
N ASN A 115 6.45 14.88 -7.61
CA ASN A 115 5.39 14.47 -8.55
C ASN A 115 4.43 13.40 -8.01
N GLY A 116 4.04 13.49 -6.74
CA GLY A 116 3.17 12.53 -6.05
C GLY A 116 3.92 11.44 -5.29
N LYS A 117 5.23 11.25 -5.56
CA LYS A 117 6.09 10.35 -4.80
C LYS A 117 6.46 10.98 -3.47
N MET A 118 6.23 10.25 -2.38
CA MET A 118 6.61 10.66 -1.02
C MET A 118 7.70 9.75 -0.50
N TYR A 119 8.75 10.32 0.09
CA TYR A 119 9.84 9.50 0.64
C TYR A 119 10.65 10.20 1.72
N PHE A 120 11.17 9.42 2.67
CA PHE A 120 12.14 9.90 3.64
C PHE A 120 13.56 9.70 3.12
N SER A 121 14.38 10.74 3.23
CA SER A 121 15.82 10.63 3.01
C SER A 121 16.53 10.68 4.35
N PHE A 122 17.20 9.59 4.70
CA PHE A 122 18.06 9.47 5.86
C PHE A 122 19.50 9.79 5.45
N THR A 123 20.05 10.87 6.00
CA THR A 123 21.35 11.42 5.60
C THR A 123 22.24 11.63 6.84
N ASN A 124 23.48 12.08 6.60
CA ASN A 124 24.51 12.21 7.63
C ASN A 124 24.87 10.85 8.28
N GLY A 125 25.01 9.83 7.42
CA GLY A 125 25.55 8.52 7.76
C GLY A 125 27.08 8.51 7.87
N GLU A 126 27.64 7.34 8.17
CA GLU A 126 29.09 7.18 8.26
C GLU A 126 29.76 7.11 6.88
N LYS A 127 31.09 7.24 6.85
CA LYS A 127 31.86 7.25 5.61
C LYS A 127 31.72 5.89 4.91
N CYS A 128 31.37 5.94 3.63
CA CYS A 128 31.19 4.74 2.84
C CYS A 128 32.53 4.09 2.43
N ALA A 129 32.53 2.76 2.33
CA ALA A 129 33.70 1.97 1.95
C ALA A 129 33.97 1.93 0.42
N SER A 130 33.17 2.62 -0.41
CA SER A 130 33.26 2.62 -1.89
C SER A 130 34.55 3.20 -2.49
N GLY A 131 35.45 3.74 -1.66
CA GLY A 131 36.70 4.35 -2.09
C GLY A 131 36.54 5.74 -2.73
N LYS A 132 35.31 6.24 -2.91
CA LYS A 132 35.06 7.61 -3.36
C LYS A 132 35.28 8.61 -2.23
N LEU A 133 35.87 9.75 -2.56
CA LEU A 133 36.12 10.83 -1.59
C LEU A 133 34.79 11.42 -1.09
N ASN A 134 34.63 11.42 0.24
CA ASN A 134 33.52 12.07 0.96
C ASN A 134 32.11 11.50 0.68
N GLU A 135 32.00 10.27 0.18
CA GLU A 135 30.71 9.58 0.09
C GLU A 135 30.34 8.99 1.46
N THR A 136 29.10 9.19 1.90
CA THR A 136 28.55 8.63 3.14
C THR A 136 27.42 7.67 2.82
N TYR A 137 27.15 6.74 3.73
CA TYR A 137 25.95 5.94 3.65
C TYR A 137 24.69 6.81 3.76
N GLN A 138 23.66 6.43 3.01
CA GLN A 138 22.33 7.05 3.03
C GLN A 138 21.24 6.02 2.73
N LEU A 139 20.05 6.27 3.26
CA LEU A 139 18.86 5.44 3.02
C LEU A 139 17.71 6.30 2.52
N HIS A 140 17.01 5.84 1.50
CA HIS A 140 15.79 6.43 1.01
C HIS A 140 14.63 5.45 1.18
N VAL A 141 13.60 5.86 1.91
CA VAL A 141 12.40 5.05 2.15
C VAL A 141 11.23 5.67 1.40
N PHE A 142 10.84 5.05 0.29
CA PHE A 142 9.69 5.45 -0.51
C PHE A 142 8.41 4.95 0.13
N LEU A 143 7.49 5.87 0.40
CA LEU A 143 6.19 5.56 0.97
C LEU A 143 5.23 5.24 -0.18
N GLY A 144 4.76 4.00 -0.22
CA GLY A 144 3.76 3.53 -1.16
C GLY A 144 2.38 3.45 -0.50
N CYS A 145 1.35 3.76 -1.27
CA CYS A 145 -0.03 3.62 -0.83
C CYS A 145 -0.49 2.18 -1.03
N ASP A 146 -0.88 1.54 0.07
CA ASP A 146 -1.52 0.24 0.11
C ASP A 146 -2.64 0.28 1.16
N TYR A 147 -3.87 -0.05 0.77
CA TYR A 147 -5.04 -0.06 1.65
C TYR A 147 -5.22 -1.39 2.42
N THR A 148 -4.69 -2.50 1.91
CA THR A 148 -4.98 -3.87 2.37
C THR A 148 -3.85 -4.44 3.22
N LEU A 149 -2.59 -4.05 2.96
CA LEU A 149 -1.39 -4.60 3.60
C LEU A 149 -1.34 -6.13 3.56
N ASP A 150 -1.87 -6.71 2.48
CA ASP A 150 -1.89 -8.16 2.26
C ASP A 150 -0.62 -8.64 1.54
N ALA A 151 0.17 -7.76 0.94
CA ALA A 151 1.48 -8.05 0.38
C ALA A 151 2.64 -7.81 1.37
N GLN A 152 3.87 -8.06 0.93
CA GLN A 152 5.06 -7.74 1.68
C GLN A 152 5.17 -6.21 1.89
N GLN A 153 4.99 -5.76 3.13
CA GLN A 153 4.93 -4.34 3.49
C GLN A 153 6.20 -3.55 3.12
N SER A 154 7.39 -4.16 3.18
CA SER A 154 8.62 -3.46 2.84
C SER A 154 9.58 -4.32 2.04
N LYS A 155 10.22 -3.70 1.05
CA LYS A 155 11.14 -4.36 0.13
C LYS A 155 12.36 -3.49 -0.15
N VAL A 156 13.55 -4.08 -0.03
CA VAL A 156 14.80 -3.43 -0.41
C VAL A 156 15.01 -3.58 -1.92
N THR A 157 15.32 -2.49 -2.61
CA THR A 157 15.79 -2.54 -4.00
C THR A 157 17.18 -3.15 -4.03
N SER A 158 17.43 -4.11 -4.92
CA SER A 158 18.74 -4.75 -5.06
C SER A 158 19.86 -3.72 -5.29
N TYR A 159 21.01 -3.96 -4.68
CA TYR A 159 22.17 -3.06 -4.69
C TYR A 159 23.47 -3.85 -4.86
N SER A 160 24.53 -3.16 -5.31
CA SER A 160 25.88 -3.72 -5.40
C SER A 160 26.59 -3.70 -4.05
N GLU A 161 27.63 -4.53 -3.88
CA GLU A 161 28.39 -4.60 -2.62
C GLU A 161 29.02 -3.26 -2.21
N ASP A 162 29.42 -2.44 -3.19
CA ASP A 162 30.01 -1.12 -3.02
C ASP A 162 28.98 0.02 -2.91
N ALA A 163 27.68 -0.30 -2.84
CA ALA A 163 26.62 0.70 -2.74
C ALA A 163 26.66 1.46 -1.42
N CYS A 164 26.50 2.78 -1.52
CA CYS A 164 26.39 3.71 -0.39
C CYS A 164 24.98 4.27 -0.21
N SER A 165 24.11 4.07 -1.20
CA SER A 165 22.73 4.56 -1.19
C SER A 165 21.79 3.38 -1.30
N PHE A 166 20.90 3.24 -0.33
CA PHE A 166 19.94 2.16 -0.29
C PHE A 166 18.54 2.70 -0.47
N TYR A 167 17.66 1.89 -1.06
CA TYR A 167 16.31 2.27 -1.39
C TYR A 167 15.37 1.19 -0.88
N ILE A 168 14.39 1.59 -0.07
CA ILE A 168 13.35 0.71 0.46
C ILE A 168 12.01 1.26 0.00
N THR A 169 11.17 0.39 -0.54
CA THR A 169 9.74 0.68 -0.66
C THR A 169 9.06 0.23 0.63
N PHE A 170 8.22 1.09 1.19
CA PHE A 170 7.47 0.87 2.42
C PHE A 170 6.00 1.21 2.18
N GLU A 171 5.19 0.15 2.03
CA GLU A 171 3.77 0.24 1.75
C GLU A 171 2.98 0.50 3.04
N THR A 172 2.05 1.47 2.99
CA THR A 172 1.27 1.88 4.16
C THR A 172 -0.04 2.59 3.79
N PRO A 173 -1.14 2.32 4.53
CA PRO A 173 -2.40 3.07 4.38
C PRO A 173 -2.22 4.57 4.66
N SER A 174 -1.23 4.96 5.46
CA SER A 174 -0.96 6.37 5.77
C SER A 174 -0.42 7.17 4.57
N ALA A 175 0.04 6.50 3.51
CA ALA A 175 0.42 7.12 2.25
C ALA A 175 -0.74 7.19 1.24
N CYS A 176 -1.90 6.64 1.59
CA CYS A 176 -3.10 6.70 0.78
C CYS A 176 -3.96 7.93 1.10
N LEU A 177 -4.69 8.39 0.09
CA LEU A 177 -5.84 9.26 0.34
C LEU A 177 -6.93 8.46 1.05
N PRO A 178 -7.76 9.07 1.92
CA PRO A 178 -8.75 8.33 2.69
C PRO A 178 -9.79 7.66 1.79
N GLU A 179 -10.14 6.40 2.11
CA GLU A 179 -11.22 5.71 1.44
C GLU A 179 -12.57 6.36 1.74
N PRO A 180 -13.49 6.46 0.76
CA PRO A 180 -14.88 6.75 1.04
C PRO A 180 -15.46 5.77 2.06
N GLU A 181 -16.23 6.28 3.03
CA GLU A 181 -16.90 5.45 4.06
C GLU A 181 -17.79 4.36 3.45
N THR A 182 -18.30 4.60 2.23
CA THR A 182 -19.14 3.65 1.50
C THR A 182 -18.40 2.38 1.05
N ILE A 183 -17.06 2.38 1.02
CA ILE A 183 -16.25 1.22 0.61
C ILE A 183 -15.33 0.71 1.73
N SER A 184 -15.06 1.52 2.75
CA SER A 184 -14.19 1.12 3.85
C SER A 184 -14.67 -0.17 4.52
N GLY A 185 -13.77 -1.14 4.65
CA GLY A 185 -14.05 -2.45 5.25
C GLY A 185 -14.96 -3.37 4.44
N ARG A 186 -15.30 -3.05 3.18
CA ARG A 186 -16.09 -3.93 2.31
C ARG A 186 -15.21 -4.86 1.50
N ASN A 187 -15.67 -6.09 1.32
CA ASN A 187 -14.99 -7.10 0.51
C ASN A 187 -15.35 -6.93 -0.97
N CYS A 188 -14.37 -7.14 -1.84
CA CYS A 188 -14.48 -7.04 -3.29
C CYS A 188 -14.98 -8.35 -3.91
N THR A 189 -16.12 -8.85 -3.43
CA THR A 189 -16.62 -10.20 -3.77
C THR A 189 -18.06 -10.19 -4.23
N ILE A 190 -18.40 -11.09 -5.18
CA ILE A 190 -19.79 -11.33 -5.59
C ILE A 190 -20.05 -12.82 -5.79
N ARG A 191 -21.16 -13.31 -5.23
CA ARG A 191 -21.60 -14.69 -5.43
C ARG A 191 -22.45 -14.81 -6.69
N ASP A 192 -22.05 -15.69 -7.60
CA ASP A 192 -22.83 -16.05 -8.76
C ASP A 192 -24.00 -16.95 -8.35
N SER A 193 -25.21 -16.47 -8.57
CA SER A 193 -26.45 -17.21 -8.29
C SER A 193 -26.61 -18.48 -9.13
N LYS A 194 -25.99 -18.57 -10.32
CA LYS A 194 -26.14 -19.72 -11.22
C LYS A 194 -25.22 -20.87 -10.82
N THR A 195 -23.94 -20.58 -10.57
CA THR A 195 -22.94 -21.59 -10.20
C THR A 195 -22.83 -21.79 -8.68
N GLY A 196 -23.29 -20.82 -7.89
CA GLY A 196 -23.13 -20.79 -6.45
C GLY A 196 -21.72 -20.41 -5.98
N LEU A 197 -20.78 -20.18 -6.90
CA LEU A 197 -19.39 -19.82 -6.64
C LEU A 197 -19.23 -18.30 -6.43
N THR A 198 -18.11 -17.90 -5.83
CA THR A 198 -17.84 -16.50 -5.50
C THR A 198 -16.64 -16.00 -6.30
N TYR A 199 -16.83 -14.88 -7.00
CA TYR A 199 -15.72 -14.10 -7.55
C TYR A 199 -15.13 -13.26 -6.43
N ASP A 200 -13.82 -13.30 -6.26
CA ASP A 200 -13.06 -12.45 -5.37
C ASP A 200 -12.04 -11.66 -6.18
N LEU A 201 -12.27 -10.36 -6.31
CA LEU A 201 -11.43 -9.45 -7.07
C LEU A 201 -10.53 -8.60 -6.15
N GLY A 202 -10.46 -8.92 -4.85
CA GLY A 202 -9.79 -8.10 -3.83
C GLY A 202 -8.32 -7.83 -4.12
N SER A 203 -7.57 -8.85 -4.55
CA SER A 203 -6.13 -8.70 -4.86
C SER A 203 -5.84 -7.82 -6.09
N LEU A 204 -6.86 -7.46 -6.88
CA LEU A 204 -6.69 -6.46 -7.95
C LEU A 204 -6.62 -5.03 -7.40
N SER A 205 -6.78 -4.82 -6.10
CA SER A 205 -6.69 -3.50 -5.49
C SER A 205 -5.26 -3.06 -5.16
N ASP A 206 -4.32 -4.00 -5.14
CA ASP A 206 -2.97 -3.82 -4.60
C ASP A 206 -2.06 -3.05 -5.58
N ILE A 207 -2.47 -2.90 -6.84
CA ILE A 207 -1.74 -2.15 -7.86
C ILE A 207 -2.66 -1.24 -8.69
N ASN A 208 -2.09 -0.14 -9.18
CA ASN A 208 -2.74 0.67 -10.20
C ASN A 208 -2.47 0.10 -11.59
N TYR A 209 -3.53 -0.10 -12.35
CA TYR A 209 -3.46 -0.43 -13.77
C TYR A 209 -3.47 0.83 -14.63
N ARG A 210 -2.89 0.73 -15.83
CA ARG A 210 -2.84 1.84 -16.79
C ARG A 210 -3.27 1.38 -18.17
N THR A 211 -3.99 2.25 -18.86
CA THR A 211 -4.33 2.09 -20.28
C THR A 211 -4.38 3.45 -20.96
N THR A 212 -4.45 3.50 -22.29
CA THR A 212 -4.43 4.76 -23.06
C THR A 212 -5.55 4.79 -24.09
N ASP A 213 -6.04 5.98 -24.41
CA ASP A 213 -6.88 6.17 -25.58
C ASP A 213 -6.05 6.34 -26.87
N ARG A 214 -6.73 6.45 -28.01
CA ARG A 214 -6.09 6.66 -29.31
C ARG A 214 -5.50 8.07 -29.48
N GLN A 215 -5.87 9.01 -28.61
CA GLN A 215 -5.40 10.39 -28.60
C GLN A 215 -4.12 10.54 -27.76
N GLY A 216 -3.69 9.48 -27.08
CA GLY A 216 -2.50 9.49 -26.23
C GLY A 216 -2.76 10.01 -24.83
N ASN A 217 -4.01 10.12 -24.38
CA ASN A 217 -4.30 10.31 -22.95
C ASN A 217 -4.22 8.96 -22.23
N ALA A 218 -3.97 9.00 -20.93
CA ALA A 218 -3.90 7.80 -20.11
C ALA A 218 -5.06 7.72 -19.12
N PHE A 219 -5.38 6.50 -18.71
CA PHE A 219 -6.26 6.20 -17.59
C PHE A 219 -5.49 5.43 -16.55
N ILE A 220 -5.67 5.80 -15.28
CA ILE A 220 -5.20 5.05 -14.13
C ILE A 220 -6.44 4.42 -13.50
N ILE A 221 -6.41 3.10 -13.33
CA ILE A 221 -7.54 2.31 -12.86
C ILE A 221 -7.10 1.50 -11.66
N ASN A 222 -7.89 1.52 -10.59
CA ASN A 222 -7.74 0.59 -9.46
C ASN A 222 -9.07 -0.13 -9.24
N ILE A 223 -9.01 -1.41 -8.88
CA ILE A 223 -10.20 -2.25 -8.71
C ILE A 223 -10.59 -2.26 -7.23
N CYS A 224 -11.87 -1.97 -6.94
CA CYS A 224 -12.46 -1.94 -5.60
C CYS A 224 -11.94 -0.90 -4.61
N LYS A 225 -10.73 -0.36 -4.79
CA LYS A 225 -10.17 0.75 -4.02
C LYS A 225 -10.00 2.00 -4.88
N PRO A 226 -9.81 3.18 -4.27
CA PRO A 226 -9.37 4.36 -5.00
C PRO A 226 -7.98 4.10 -5.60
N VAL A 227 -7.61 4.88 -6.61
CA VAL A 227 -6.26 4.88 -7.18
C VAL A 227 -5.24 5.06 -6.05
N LEU A 228 -4.24 4.17 -6.03
CA LEU A 228 -3.14 4.24 -5.07
C LEU A 228 -2.36 5.53 -5.34
N TYR A 229 -2.36 6.45 -4.39
CA TYR A 229 -1.70 7.73 -4.55
C TYR A 229 -0.19 7.54 -4.68
N GLY A 230 0.45 8.24 -5.61
CA GLY A 230 1.88 8.10 -5.81
C GLY A 230 2.43 8.83 -7.02
N GLU A 231 3.63 8.43 -7.45
CA GLU A 231 4.36 9.03 -8.57
C GLU A 231 3.50 9.02 -9.85
N ASN A 232 3.18 10.21 -10.36
CA ASN A 232 2.31 10.39 -11.54
C ASN A 232 0.93 9.73 -11.40
N ALA A 233 0.40 9.63 -10.18
CA ALA A 233 -0.93 9.08 -9.85
C ALA A 233 -1.64 9.97 -8.80
N MET A 234 -1.61 11.29 -9.01
CA MET A 234 -2.21 12.29 -8.12
C MET A 234 -3.69 12.49 -8.44
N CYS A 235 -4.47 11.42 -8.39
CA CYS A 235 -5.88 11.41 -8.75
C CYS A 235 -6.77 12.05 -7.65
N PRO A 236 -7.94 12.60 -8.01
CA PRO A 236 -8.88 13.12 -7.02
C PRO A 236 -9.27 12.09 -5.96
N LEU A 237 -9.61 12.58 -4.78
CA LEU A 237 -10.06 11.76 -3.65
C LEU A 237 -11.18 10.79 -4.07
N GLY A 238 -11.01 9.51 -3.75
CA GLY A 238 -11.99 8.47 -4.00
C GLY A 238 -12.12 8.02 -5.46
N SER A 239 -11.34 8.57 -6.40
CA SER A 239 -11.38 8.16 -7.81
C SER A 239 -10.76 6.77 -7.98
N SER A 240 -11.48 5.85 -8.64
CA SER A 240 -11.01 4.51 -9.04
C SER A 240 -10.68 4.44 -10.53
N VAL A 241 -11.34 5.24 -11.36
CA VAL A 241 -10.99 5.47 -12.77
C VAL A 241 -10.62 6.93 -12.94
N CYS A 242 -9.35 7.19 -13.20
CA CYS A 242 -8.77 8.52 -13.24
C CYS A 242 -8.20 8.79 -14.63
N PHE A 243 -8.73 9.81 -15.30
CA PHE A 243 -8.21 10.29 -16.58
C PHE A 243 -6.99 11.19 -16.37
N VAL A 244 -5.99 11.01 -17.23
CA VAL A 244 -4.74 11.75 -17.20
C VAL A 244 -4.52 12.46 -18.54
N ASP A 245 -4.62 13.78 -18.52
CA ASP A 245 -4.23 14.63 -19.64
C ASP A 245 -2.70 14.74 -19.69
N LEU A 246 -2.06 13.94 -20.54
CA LEU A 246 -0.60 13.93 -20.68
C LEU A 246 -0.06 15.20 -21.36
N ASN A 247 -0.90 15.99 -22.03
CA ASN A 247 -0.52 17.21 -22.72
C ASN A 247 -0.64 18.46 -21.83
N SER A 248 -1.39 18.36 -20.72
CA SER A 248 -1.54 19.47 -19.79
C SER A 248 -0.24 19.78 -19.04
N THR A 249 0.18 21.04 -19.12
CA THR A 249 1.31 21.58 -18.33
C THR A 249 0.86 22.11 -16.97
N ASP A 250 -0.45 22.30 -16.76
CA ASP A 250 -1.03 22.69 -15.49
C ASP A 250 -1.31 21.43 -14.66
N TYR A 251 -0.47 21.20 -13.64
CA TYR A 251 -0.57 20.05 -12.75
C TYR A 251 -1.94 19.91 -12.07
N ARG A 252 -2.69 21.01 -11.89
CA ARG A 252 -4.03 20.99 -11.30
C ARG A 252 -5.12 20.53 -12.27
N LYS A 253 -4.81 20.49 -13.56
CA LYS A 253 -5.71 20.07 -14.65
C LYS A 253 -5.17 18.84 -15.37
N LYS A 254 -4.39 18.02 -14.66
CA LYS A 254 -3.79 16.82 -15.24
C LYS A 254 -4.58 15.57 -14.92
N PHE A 255 -5.18 15.50 -13.72
CA PHE A 255 -5.90 14.33 -13.22
C PHE A 255 -7.37 14.65 -13.00
N PHE A 256 -8.26 13.82 -13.53
CA PHE A 256 -9.71 14.01 -13.45
C PHE A 256 -10.43 12.73 -13.05
N ASP A 257 -11.47 12.87 -12.23
CA ASP A 257 -12.28 11.74 -11.80
C ASP A 257 -13.24 11.33 -12.92
N TYR A 258 -13.08 10.09 -13.41
CA TYR A 258 -13.93 9.46 -14.43
C TYR A 258 -14.74 8.30 -13.85
N GLY A 259 -14.60 8.04 -12.54
CA GLY A 259 -15.40 7.07 -11.82
C GLY A 259 -14.90 6.89 -10.40
N LEU A 260 -15.78 7.12 -9.41
CA LEU A 260 -15.46 6.87 -8.01
C LEU A 260 -15.33 5.38 -7.70
N ALA A 261 -14.52 5.09 -6.68
CA ALA A 261 -14.32 3.75 -6.16
C ALA A 261 -15.62 3.16 -5.58
N HIS A 262 -15.83 1.89 -5.88
CA HIS A 262 -16.97 1.12 -5.43
C HIS A 262 -16.52 -0.31 -5.16
N ALA A 263 -16.87 -0.89 -4.01
CA ALA A 263 -16.37 -2.19 -3.58
C ALA A 263 -17.25 -3.38 -4.02
N GLN A 264 -18.35 -3.15 -4.76
CA GLN A 264 -19.31 -4.20 -5.08
C GLN A 264 -19.38 -4.45 -6.59
N PRO A 265 -18.75 -5.52 -7.10
CA PRO A 265 -18.97 -6.00 -8.46
C PRO A 265 -20.38 -6.57 -8.62
N VAL A 266 -20.87 -6.58 -9.86
CA VAL A 266 -22.21 -7.09 -10.19
C VAL A 266 -22.13 -8.02 -11.40
N ILE A 267 -23.05 -8.99 -11.46
CA ILE A 267 -23.23 -9.84 -12.62
C ILE A 267 -24.47 -9.34 -13.36
N ASP A 268 -24.26 -8.73 -14.51
CA ASP A 268 -25.33 -8.21 -15.36
C ASP A 268 -25.42 -9.03 -16.65
N ASN A 269 -26.57 -9.65 -16.90
CA ASN A 269 -26.78 -10.58 -18.03
C ASN A 269 -25.71 -11.67 -18.19
N GLY A 270 -25.12 -12.13 -17.07
CA GLY A 270 -24.06 -13.14 -17.05
C GLY A 270 -22.64 -12.59 -17.23
N GLN A 271 -22.48 -11.29 -17.39
CA GLN A 271 -21.19 -10.60 -17.48
C GLN A 271 -20.81 -10.00 -16.12
N LEU A 272 -19.61 -10.32 -15.62
CA LEU A 272 -19.06 -9.72 -14.42
C LEU A 272 -18.57 -8.31 -14.74
N ILE A 273 -19.09 -7.30 -14.04
CA ILE A 273 -18.77 -5.89 -14.28
C ILE A 273 -18.66 -5.08 -13.00
N MET A 274 -17.99 -3.93 -13.10
CA MET A 274 -18.03 -2.86 -12.11
C MET A 274 -18.43 -1.54 -12.77
N ARG A 275 -19.30 -0.79 -12.09
CA ARG A 275 -19.79 0.51 -12.55
C ARG A 275 -19.29 1.59 -11.60
N HIS A 276 -18.66 2.60 -12.17
CA HIS A 276 -18.07 3.71 -11.46
C HIS A 276 -18.72 5.01 -11.93
N ILE A 277 -19.35 5.72 -11.00
CA ILE A 277 -20.03 6.99 -11.28
C ILE A 277 -19.14 8.11 -10.77
N SER A 278 -18.81 9.08 -11.63
CA SER A 278 -18.01 10.25 -11.27
C SER A 278 -18.90 11.38 -10.76
N LEU A 279 -18.30 12.29 -10.00
CA LEU A 279 -18.92 13.57 -9.64
C LEU A 279 -18.58 14.69 -10.63
N THR A 280 -17.67 14.45 -11.57
CA THR A 280 -17.25 15.39 -12.61
C THR A 280 -18.35 15.55 -13.64
N PRO A 281 -18.88 16.77 -13.85
CA PRO A 281 -19.86 17.04 -14.90
C PRO A 281 -19.27 16.76 -16.28
N CYS A 282 -20.05 16.10 -17.13
CA CYS A 282 -19.71 15.90 -18.53
C CYS A 282 -20.32 17.03 -19.38
N ASN A 283 -19.53 17.53 -20.33
CA ASN A 283 -19.84 18.72 -21.14
C ASN A 283 -21.29 18.76 -21.66
N ASN A 284 -22.06 19.75 -21.19
CA ASN A 284 -23.39 20.17 -21.70
C ASN A 284 -24.47 19.08 -21.83
N THR A 285 -24.28 17.89 -21.27
CA THR A 285 -25.28 16.81 -21.29
C THR A 285 -26.18 16.80 -20.05
N GLY A 286 -25.80 17.54 -19.00
CA GLY A 286 -26.46 17.49 -17.69
C GLY A 286 -26.20 16.17 -16.94
N THR A 287 -25.24 15.36 -17.40
CA THR A 287 -24.83 14.09 -16.78
C THR A 287 -23.37 14.17 -16.32
N ASN A 288 -22.96 13.27 -15.44
CA ASN A 288 -21.57 13.15 -15.03
C ASN A 288 -20.84 12.10 -15.89
N TYR A 289 -19.51 12.13 -15.87
CA TYR A 289 -18.72 11.03 -16.39
C TYR A 289 -19.03 9.72 -15.65
N SER A 290 -18.87 8.59 -16.34
CA SER A 290 -18.99 7.27 -15.74
C SER A 290 -18.11 6.29 -16.48
N SER A 291 -17.71 5.23 -15.78
CA SER A 291 -16.86 4.18 -16.33
C SER A 291 -17.43 2.81 -15.98
N THR A 292 -17.44 1.88 -16.93
CA THR A 292 -17.77 0.47 -16.71
C THR A 292 -16.58 -0.39 -17.05
N ILE A 293 -16.20 -1.28 -16.13
CA ILE A 293 -15.13 -2.26 -16.31
C ILE A 293 -15.78 -3.64 -16.47
N TYR A 294 -15.47 -4.31 -17.57
CA TYR A 294 -15.95 -5.64 -17.92
C TYR A 294 -14.85 -6.67 -17.66
N PHE A 295 -15.11 -7.61 -16.76
CA PHE A 295 -14.15 -8.64 -16.40
C PHE A 295 -14.34 -9.91 -17.25
N TYR A 296 -13.27 -10.38 -17.86
CA TYR A 296 -13.28 -11.59 -18.70
C TYR A 296 -12.37 -12.66 -18.09
N CYS A 297 -12.87 -13.88 -18.01
CA CYS A 297 -12.05 -15.02 -17.61
C CYS A 297 -10.99 -15.29 -18.67
N ASP A 298 -9.73 -15.21 -18.25
CA ASP A 298 -8.58 -15.67 -19.01
C ASP A 298 -7.63 -16.35 -18.01
N LYS A 299 -7.37 -17.65 -18.21
CA LYS A 299 -6.53 -18.45 -17.31
C LYS A 299 -5.04 -18.37 -17.65
N ASP A 300 -4.73 -17.91 -18.86
CA ASP A 300 -3.38 -17.91 -19.42
C ASP A 300 -2.70 -16.54 -19.29
N VAL A 301 -3.48 -15.48 -19.04
CA VAL A 301 -2.96 -14.14 -18.80
C VAL A 301 -2.20 -14.07 -17.48
N LYS A 302 -0.92 -13.69 -17.58
CA LYS A 302 -0.06 -13.41 -16.41
C LYS A 302 0.02 -11.92 -16.10
N ASN A 303 0.15 -11.11 -17.14
CA ASN A 303 0.22 -9.66 -17.05
C ASN A 303 -1.15 -9.07 -17.34
N VAL A 304 -1.94 -8.94 -16.28
CA VAL A 304 -3.29 -8.39 -16.36
C VAL A 304 -3.24 -6.88 -16.56
N HIS A 305 -3.94 -6.37 -17.58
CA HIS A 305 -4.13 -4.94 -17.80
C HIS A 305 -5.50 -4.65 -18.43
N PRO A 306 -6.11 -3.48 -18.12
CA PRO A 306 -7.31 -3.01 -18.77
C PRO A 306 -7.03 -2.52 -20.19
N GLU A 307 -8.03 -2.63 -21.06
CA GLU A 307 -8.05 -1.97 -22.36
C GLU A 307 -9.30 -1.10 -22.48
N LEU A 308 -9.13 0.12 -22.99
CA LEU A 308 -10.28 0.95 -23.35
C LEU A 308 -10.93 0.38 -24.61
N ILE A 309 -12.13 -0.20 -24.47
CA ILE A 309 -12.88 -0.78 -25.60
C ILE A 309 -13.72 0.27 -26.33
N GLY A 310 -14.13 1.34 -25.65
CA GLY A 310 -14.90 2.41 -26.28
C GLY A 310 -15.42 3.44 -25.29
N TYR A 311 -16.09 4.45 -25.83
CA TYR A 311 -16.87 5.40 -25.05
C TYR A 311 -18.09 5.86 -25.83
N HIS A 312 -19.18 6.13 -25.12
CA HIS A 312 -20.45 6.59 -25.65
C HIS A 312 -20.89 7.84 -24.89
N GLY A 313 -20.61 9.01 -25.46
CA GLY A 313 -20.83 10.28 -24.79
C GLY A 313 -19.92 10.42 -23.56
N CYS A 314 -20.49 10.23 -22.37
CA CYS A 314 -19.83 10.39 -21.08
C CYS A 314 -19.56 9.07 -20.36
N LEU A 315 -19.92 7.94 -20.98
CA LEU A 315 -19.67 6.60 -20.48
C LEU A 315 -18.43 6.02 -21.16
N TYR A 316 -17.44 5.62 -20.36
CA TYR A 316 -16.21 4.96 -20.80
C TYR A 316 -16.27 3.47 -20.44
N GLU A 317 -15.80 2.63 -21.34
CA GLU A 317 -15.90 1.18 -21.19
C GLU A 317 -14.53 0.53 -21.33
N PHE A 318 -14.20 -0.33 -20.37
CA PHE A 318 -12.92 -1.02 -20.29
C PHE A 318 -13.12 -2.53 -20.26
N SER A 319 -12.31 -3.30 -20.99
CA SER A 319 -12.18 -4.74 -20.78
C SER A 319 -11.04 -5.03 -19.82
N PHE A 320 -11.16 -6.09 -19.04
CA PHE A 320 -10.16 -6.52 -18.07
C PHE A 320 -10.12 -8.05 -18.01
N ALA A 321 -9.12 -8.66 -18.66
CA ALA A 321 -8.96 -10.11 -18.68
C ALA A 321 -8.13 -10.56 -17.46
N THR A 322 -8.64 -11.51 -16.67
CA THR A 322 -7.96 -12.00 -15.45
C THR A 322 -8.43 -13.41 -15.07
N PRO A 323 -7.56 -14.24 -14.46
CA PRO A 323 -7.96 -15.53 -13.90
C PRO A 323 -8.98 -15.40 -12.76
N LEU A 324 -9.03 -14.25 -12.06
CA LEU A 324 -9.97 -13.99 -10.97
C LEU A 324 -11.43 -13.83 -11.46
N ALA A 325 -11.63 -13.66 -12.77
CA ALA A 325 -12.94 -13.64 -13.41
C ALA A 325 -13.40 -15.04 -13.87
N CYS A 326 -12.62 -16.09 -13.60
CA CYS A 326 -12.97 -17.48 -13.91
C CYS A 326 -13.72 -18.12 -12.74
N ASN A 327 -14.93 -18.63 -13.00
CA ASN A 327 -15.72 -19.39 -12.02
C ASN A 327 -15.67 -20.91 -12.26
N ASP A 328 -14.74 -21.39 -13.09
CA ASP A 328 -14.60 -22.80 -13.46
C ASP A 328 -13.17 -23.31 -13.16
N LEU A 329 -12.49 -22.68 -12.21
CA LEU A 329 -11.21 -23.16 -11.71
C LEU A 329 -11.39 -24.52 -11.04
N ALA A 330 -10.39 -25.40 -11.20
CA ALA A 330 -10.43 -26.72 -10.60
C ALA A 330 -10.51 -26.61 -9.06
N PRO A 331 -11.13 -27.59 -8.37
CA PRO A 331 -11.07 -27.65 -6.92
C PRO A 331 -9.60 -27.70 -6.47
N CYS A 332 -9.28 -27.07 -5.34
CA CYS A 332 -7.92 -27.00 -4.80
C CYS A 332 -6.95 -26.13 -5.62
N THR A 333 -7.49 -25.11 -6.30
CA THR A 333 -6.70 -24.10 -7.01
C THR A 333 -6.83 -22.75 -6.30
N ALA A 334 -5.73 -21.99 -6.27
CA ALA A 334 -5.70 -20.61 -5.79
C ALA A 334 -5.13 -19.69 -6.87
N VAL A 335 -5.54 -18.43 -6.88
CA VAL A 335 -4.93 -17.40 -7.73
C VAL A 335 -4.09 -16.49 -6.83
N THR A 336 -2.83 -16.28 -7.17
CA THR A 336 -1.91 -15.43 -6.41
C THR A 336 -2.17 -13.94 -6.67
N HIS A 337 -1.59 -13.06 -5.85
CA HIS A 337 -1.56 -11.61 -6.11
C HIS A 337 -0.92 -11.27 -7.47
N GLY A 338 -0.03 -12.13 -7.99
CA GLY A 338 0.56 -12.00 -9.32
C GLY A 338 -0.32 -12.49 -10.47
N ASN A 339 -1.59 -12.82 -10.22
CA ASN A 339 -2.51 -13.47 -11.16
C ASN A 339 -2.02 -14.84 -11.65
N GLU A 340 -1.22 -15.54 -10.86
CA GLU A 340 -0.77 -16.89 -11.19
C GLU A 340 -1.73 -17.92 -10.62
N ILE A 341 -2.05 -18.94 -11.40
CA ILE A 341 -2.88 -20.06 -10.94
C ILE A 341 -1.96 -21.10 -10.27
N LEU A 342 -2.19 -21.33 -8.98
CA LEU A 342 -1.53 -22.40 -8.22
C LEU A 342 -2.44 -23.61 -8.10
N ASP A 343 -1.98 -24.74 -8.63
CA ASP A 343 -2.60 -26.03 -8.42
C ASP A 343 -2.04 -26.69 -7.15
N LEU A 344 -2.88 -26.78 -6.12
CA LEU A 344 -2.53 -27.40 -4.84
C LEU A 344 -3.02 -28.86 -4.76
N SER A 345 -3.50 -29.43 -5.87
CA SER A 345 -4.02 -30.81 -5.92
C SER A 345 -3.01 -31.84 -5.42
N SER A 346 -1.72 -31.61 -5.64
CA SER A 346 -0.61 -32.45 -5.13
C SER A 346 -0.51 -32.50 -3.59
N LEU A 347 -1.18 -31.57 -2.90
CA LEU A 347 -1.24 -31.47 -1.44
C LEU A 347 -2.54 -32.05 -0.87
N LYS A 348 -3.53 -32.35 -1.72
CA LYS A 348 -4.88 -32.75 -1.31
C LYS A 348 -4.85 -33.90 -0.32
N ASP A 349 -4.13 -34.98 -0.61
CA ASP A 349 -4.10 -36.20 0.23
C ASP A 349 -2.99 -36.19 1.30
N LYS A 350 -2.37 -35.03 1.54
CA LYS A 350 -1.28 -34.88 2.52
C LYS A 350 -1.80 -34.22 3.78
N THR A 351 -1.32 -34.70 4.92
CA THR A 351 -1.57 -34.06 6.22
C THR A 351 -0.27 -33.55 6.79
N PHE A 352 -0.31 -32.34 7.31
CA PHE A 352 0.84 -31.62 7.85
C PHE A 352 0.67 -31.46 9.35
N THR A 353 1.79 -31.50 10.08
CA THR A 353 1.83 -31.26 11.52
C THR A 353 2.75 -30.11 11.85
N LEU A 354 2.24 -29.10 12.55
CA LEU A 354 3.01 -27.97 13.06
C LEU A 354 3.07 -28.05 14.58
N GLN A 355 4.24 -27.82 15.17
CA GLN A 355 4.39 -27.72 16.62
C GLN A 355 4.67 -26.27 17.02
N GLN A 356 3.79 -25.69 17.84
CA GLN A 356 3.93 -24.33 18.36
C GLN A 356 3.42 -24.27 19.80
N ASP A 357 4.13 -23.59 20.70
CA ASP A 357 3.77 -23.45 22.13
C ASP A 357 3.45 -24.78 22.84
N LYS A 358 4.20 -25.84 22.52
CA LYS A 358 4.00 -27.22 23.01
C LYS A 358 2.67 -27.85 22.58
N GLN A 359 1.96 -27.27 21.62
CA GLN A 359 0.77 -27.85 20.99
C GLN A 359 1.11 -28.34 19.59
N ASN A 360 0.50 -29.47 19.21
CA ASN A 360 0.63 -30.06 17.87
C ASN A 360 -0.66 -29.79 17.08
N TYR A 361 -0.53 -29.11 15.96
CA TYR A 361 -1.61 -28.81 15.03
C TYR A 361 -1.51 -29.71 13.82
N LYS A 362 -2.59 -30.43 13.50
CA LYS A 362 -2.69 -31.30 12.33
C LYS A 362 -3.66 -30.67 11.33
N PHE A 363 -3.23 -30.47 10.10
CA PHE A 363 -4.05 -29.82 9.07
C PHE A 363 -3.87 -30.47 7.69
N GLY A 364 -4.94 -30.50 6.90
CA GLY A 364 -4.93 -30.90 5.50
C GLY A 364 -5.08 -29.68 4.59
N VAL A 365 -4.58 -29.77 3.36
CA VAL A 365 -4.79 -28.76 2.31
C VAL A 365 -5.87 -29.30 1.38
N CYS A 366 -6.93 -28.53 1.14
CA CYS A 366 -8.08 -28.93 0.29
C CYS A 366 -8.84 -30.20 0.74
N LEU A 367 -8.61 -30.67 1.96
CA LEU A 367 -9.36 -31.71 2.65
C LEU A 367 -9.51 -31.33 4.12
N ASN A 368 -10.49 -31.94 4.79
CA ASN A 368 -10.55 -31.90 6.25
C ASN A 368 -9.38 -32.73 6.83
N PRO A 369 -8.72 -32.30 7.93
CA PRO A 369 -7.54 -32.97 8.49
C PRO A 369 -7.74 -34.42 8.99
N GLY A 370 -8.95 -34.97 8.86
CA GLY A 370 -9.34 -36.26 9.44
C GLY A 370 -9.29 -36.25 10.97
N GLU A 371 -9.56 -37.40 11.57
CA GLU A 371 -9.52 -37.57 13.03
C GLU A 371 -8.13 -37.24 13.63
N PRO A 372 -8.08 -36.63 14.84
CA PRO A 372 -9.19 -36.44 15.80
C PRO A 372 -10.06 -35.19 15.58
N CYS A 373 -9.96 -34.52 14.42
CA CYS A 373 -10.70 -33.28 14.14
C CYS A 373 -12.19 -33.49 13.72
N MET A 374 -12.74 -34.68 14.03
CA MET A 374 -14.07 -35.26 13.83
C MET A 374 -14.71 -35.24 12.43
N GLU A 375 -15.19 -36.43 12.05
CA GLU A 375 -16.32 -36.65 11.15
C GLU A 375 -17.59 -35.94 11.66
N SER A 376 -18.46 -35.56 10.73
CA SER A 376 -19.68 -34.79 10.92
C SER A 376 -20.63 -35.25 12.05
N ASP A 377 -21.30 -34.24 12.62
CA ASP A 377 -22.63 -34.22 13.26
C ASP A 377 -22.79 -34.40 14.79
N GLY A 378 -23.58 -33.49 15.34
CA GLY A 378 -24.67 -33.81 16.28
C GLY A 378 -24.31 -34.38 17.65
N LYS A 379 -24.24 -33.50 18.66
CA LYS A 379 -24.37 -33.80 20.12
C LYS A 379 -23.56 -34.99 20.65
N SER A 380 -22.46 -34.71 21.33
CA SER A 380 -22.35 -34.88 22.79
C SER A 380 -21.00 -34.37 23.29
N PHE A 381 -21.04 -33.71 24.44
CA PHE A 381 -19.89 -33.15 25.14
C PHE A 381 -18.92 -34.26 25.57
N ILE A 382 -17.69 -34.24 25.05
CA ILE A 382 -16.52 -34.84 25.71
C ILE A 382 -15.40 -33.80 25.69
N ASN A 383 -14.98 -33.41 26.89
CA ASN A 383 -13.92 -32.45 27.17
C ASN A 383 -12.56 -33.00 26.70
N PHE A 384 -12.07 -32.49 25.57
CA PHE A 384 -10.67 -32.09 25.38
C PHE A 384 -10.69 -30.95 24.35
N MET A 385 -10.36 -29.74 24.79
CA MET A 385 -10.38 -28.53 23.95
C MET A 385 -9.32 -28.63 22.85
N GLN A 386 -9.71 -29.14 21.68
CA GLN A 386 -8.97 -29.02 20.43
C GLN A 386 -9.73 -28.03 19.54
N HIS A 387 -9.27 -26.78 19.52
CA HIS A 387 -9.84 -25.74 18.67
C HIS A 387 -9.38 -25.96 17.22
N CYS A 388 -10.15 -26.72 16.45
CA CYS A 388 -9.90 -26.94 15.03
C CYS A 388 -10.67 -25.91 14.18
N TYR A 389 -10.11 -24.73 14.00
CA TYR A 389 -10.48 -23.83 12.91
C TYR A 389 -9.21 -23.25 12.30
N LEU A 390 -8.86 -23.72 11.09
CA LEU A 390 -7.73 -23.22 10.32
C LEU A 390 -8.28 -22.64 9.02
N LYS A 391 -8.18 -21.32 8.84
CA LYS A 391 -8.30 -20.71 7.51
C LYS A 391 -6.87 -20.42 7.07
N VAL A 392 -6.32 -21.30 6.23
CA VAL A 392 -5.00 -21.09 5.64
C VAL A 392 -5.12 -19.94 4.64
N ILE A 393 -4.43 -18.83 4.90
CA ILE A 393 -4.29 -17.75 3.93
C ILE A 393 -2.92 -17.93 3.29
N LEU A 394 -2.90 -18.44 2.06
CA LEU A 394 -1.67 -18.60 1.30
C LEU A 394 -1.19 -17.22 0.87
N ASN A 395 -0.18 -16.69 1.56
CA ASN A 395 0.47 -15.45 1.17
C ASN A 395 1.82 -15.79 0.52
N ILE A 396 1.81 -15.87 -0.82
CA ILE A 396 2.96 -16.33 -1.60
C ILE A 396 3.90 -15.17 -1.86
N SER A 397 4.99 -15.09 -1.09
CA SER A 397 6.09 -14.16 -1.34
C SER A 397 7.06 -14.76 -2.36
N LEU A 398 7.36 -14.02 -3.43
CA LEU A 398 8.25 -14.42 -4.52
C LEU A 398 9.73 -14.23 -4.12
N LEU A 399 10.27 -15.14 -3.30
CA LEU A 399 11.71 -15.31 -3.10
C LEU A 399 12.01 -16.79 -2.84
N HIS A 400 12.09 -17.57 -3.93
CA HIS A 400 12.54 -18.98 -4.01
C HIS A 400 11.90 -20.04 -3.09
N ASP A 401 11.07 -19.66 -2.12
CA ASP A 401 10.36 -20.53 -1.18
C ASP A 401 8.89 -20.09 -1.06
N ILE A 402 7.95 -21.04 -1.12
CA ILE A 402 6.53 -20.79 -0.87
C ILE A 402 6.31 -20.72 0.65
N TYR A 403 6.09 -19.53 1.18
CA TYR A 403 5.72 -19.34 2.57
C TYR A 403 4.20 -19.51 2.74
N ILE A 404 3.77 -20.48 3.55
CA ILE A 404 2.36 -20.64 3.91
C ILE A 404 2.14 -19.95 5.25
N PHE A 405 1.51 -18.77 5.24
CA PHE A 405 1.12 -18.08 6.47
C PHE A 405 -0.19 -18.68 7.01
N ILE A 406 -0.07 -19.44 8.11
CA ILE A 406 -1.24 -20.02 8.77
C ILE A 406 -1.74 -19.03 9.82
N MET A 407 -2.87 -18.38 9.54
CA MET A 407 -3.59 -17.60 10.55
C MET A 407 -4.61 -18.47 11.30
N TYR A 408 -4.58 -18.39 12.63
CA TYR A 408 -5.47 -19.13 13.51
C TYR A 408 -6.61 -18.25 13.99
N TYR A 409 -7.83 -18.81 14.01
CA TYR A 409 -8.99 -18.17 14.63
C TYR A 409 -9.41 -18.99 15.84
N LYS A 410 -9.43 -18.35 17.03
CA LYS A 410 -10.04 -18.97 18.22
C LYS A 410 -11.51 -18.60 18.26
N ARG A 411 -12.39 -19.60 18.17
CA ARG A 411 -13.83 -19.40 18.35
C ARG A 411 -14.11 -19.11 19.82
N ASN A 412 -14.69 -17.94 20.11
CA ASN A 412 -15.14 -17.56 21.44
C ASN A 412 -16.63 -17.19 21.37
N GLY A 413 -17.50 -18.20 21.53
CA GLY A 413 -18.94 -18.06 21.26
C GLY A 413 -19.25 -17.92 19.77
N ASP A 414 -19.99 -16.86 19.41
CA ASP A 414 -20.34 -16.51 18.01
C ASP A 414 -19.32 -15.57 17.33
N ASN A 415 -18.27 -15.17 18.05
CA ASN A 415 -17.21 -14.30 17.52
C ASN A 415 -15.92 -15.09 17.24
N PHE A 416 -15.22 -14.70 16.17
CA PHE A 416 -13.90 -15.19 15.80
C PHE A 416 -12.84 -14.18 16.21
N LEU A 417 -11.85 -14.58 17.01
CA LEU A 417 -10.72 -13.73 17.41
C LEU A 417 -9.50 -14.07 16.54
N LEU A 418 -8.95 -13.05 15.85
CA LEU A 418 -7.67 -13.12 15.16
C LEU A 418 -6.54 -13.05 16.19
N LEU A 419 -5.64 -14.03 16.21
CA LEU A 419 -4.43 -13.97 17.04
C LEU A 419 -3.23 -13.62 16.15
N PRO A 420 -2.56 -12.47 16.34
CA PRO A 420 -1.35 -12.15 15.59
C PRO A 420 -0.20 -13.06 16.06
N LEU A 421 0.55 -13.62 15.13
CA LEU A 421 1.86 -14.19 15.42
C LEU A 421 2.86 -13.03 15.53
N LEU A 422 3.52 -12.92 16.70
CA LEU A 422 4.74 -12.13 16.80
C LEU A 422 5.84 -12.81 15.97
N PRO A 423 6.71 -12.06 15.27
CA PRO A 423 7.81 -12.63 14.52
C PRO A 423 8.91 -13.06 15.50
N GLU A 424 8.86 -14.31 15.98
CA GLU A 424 10.03 -14.93 16.59
C GLU A 424 10.81 -15.70 15.52
N CYS A 425 12.04 -15.24 15.27
CA CYS A 425 13.02 -15.90 14.44
C CYS A 425 13.22 -17.35 14.90
N MET A 426 12.72 -18.33 14.16
CA MET A 426 13.15 -19.72 14.34
C MET A 426 14.55 -19.91 13.76
N THR A 427 15.56 -19.67 14.60
CA THR A 427 16.84 -20.35 14.50
C THR A 427 16.69 -21.68 15.23
N GLY A 428 16.54 -22.78 14.49
CA GLY A 428 16.40 -24.10 15.10
C GLY A 428 16.23 -25.19 14.07
N ASN A 429 17.28 -26.01 13.91
CA ASN A 429 17.33 -27.25 13.14
C ASN A 429 15.97 -27.98 13.04
N SER A 430 15.34 -27.91 11.88
CA SER A 430 14.35 -28.90 11.45
C SER A 430 14.45 -29.07 9.94
N ASN A 431 14.73 -30.31 9.54
CA ASN A 431 15.00 -30.77 8.18
C ASN A 431 14.27 -29.98 7.08
N VAL A 432 15.07 -29.22 6.32
CA VAL A 432 14.72 -28.65 5.02
C VAL A 432 14.36 -29.82 4.09
N MET A 433 13.08 -30.01 3.77
CA MET A 433 12.71 -30.78 2.59
C MET A 433 12.89 -29.89 1.37
N LYS A 434 14.08 -29.98 0.75
CA LYS A 434 14.27 -29.60 -0.65
C LYS A 434 13.47 -30.58 -1.52
N HIS A 435 12.63 -30.06 -2.41
CA HIS A 435 12.19 -30.81 -3.58
C HIS A 435 12.58 -30.00 -4.82
N ASP A 436 13.24 -30.69 -5.76
CA ASP A 436 13.63 -30.21 -7.09
C ASP A 436 12.43 -29.80 -7.96
#